data_AF-A0A853ID25-F1
#
_entry.id   AF-A0A853ID25-F1
#
_cell.length_a   1.000
_cell.length_b   1.000
_cell.length_c   1.000
_cell.angle_alpha   90.00
_cell.angle_beta   90.00
_cell.angle_gamma   90.00
#
_symmetry.space_group_name_H-M   'P 1'
#
loop_
_entity.id
_entity.type
_entity.pdbx_description
1 polymer ?
#
loop_
_entity_poly.entity_id
_entity_poly.type
_entity_poly.pdbx_seq_one_letter_code
_entity_poly.pdbx_strand_id
1 'polypeptide(L)'
;MESTSTTNCESIKQNQAINIVFRKLKAAFPQRYKSVFPTIDEENTSKKQWRKSLNQYSPERIVKAAEQAIRQAKYFPDLIDIQNHCKLTHKECGLPSAEVAYREACFATDQSAEGNWTHSAVYLAAKATGWHLLRTEEQRIVFPVFQRNYGILCNRVIDGEDLTADLPKALENHQLSAAEQAEQYSNQQLKQQMQAQGINPESGRRAFEHLKQQLQKQ
;
A
#
# COMPACT_ATOMS: atom_id res chain seq x y z
N MET A 1 -8.94 -32.27 23.25
CA MET A 1 -7.58 -31.92 23.71
C MET A 1 -6.78 -31.62 22.47
N GLU A 2 -6.77 -30.37 22.02
CA GLU A 2 -6.00 -29.98 20.85
C GLU A 2 -5.34 -28.64 21.18
N SER A 3 -4.01 -28.72 21.32
CA SER A 3 -3.14 -27.69 21.84
C SER A 3 -3.00 -26.58 20.81
N THR A 4 -3.59 -25.42 21.07
CA THR A 4 -3.22 -24.18 20.38
C THR A 4 -1.83 -23.76 20.86
N SER A 5 -0.80 -24.15 20.11
CA SER A 5 0.53 -23.54 20.21
C SER A 5 0.42 -22.10 19.75
N THR A 6 0.11 -21.22 20.70
CA THR A 6 0.25 -19.77 20.53
C THR A 6 1.74 -19.47 20.44
N THR A 7 2.27 -19.42 19.22
CA THR A 7 3.60 -18.88 18.96
C THR A 7 3.56 -17.40 19.36
N ASN A 8 4.05 -17.11 20.56
CA ASN A 8 4.28 -15.76 21.06
C ASN A 8 5.26 -15.07 20.10
N CYS A 9 4.74 -14.29 19.15
CA CYS A 9 5.55 -13.51 18.23
C CYS A 9 6.03 -12.27 18.99
N GLU A 10 7.12 -12.42 19.75
CA GLU A 10 7.86 -11.25 20.24
C GLU A 10 8.33 -10.45 19.03
N SER A 11 7.79 -9.23 18.88
CA SER A 11 8.18 -8.32 17.82
C SER A 11 9.66 -7.97 17.97
N ILE A 12 10.45 -8.27 16.94
CA ILE A 12 11.90 -8.07 16.97
C ILE A 12 12.16 -6.57 16.92
N LYS A 13 12.93 -6.02 17.87
CA LYS A 13 13.35 -4.61 17.81
C LYS A 13 14.48 -4.43 16.78
N GLN A 14 14.59 -3.25 16.17
CA GLN A 14 15.66 -2.92 15.21
C GLN A 14 17.08 -3.29 15.70
N ASN A 15 17.43 -2.91 16.93
CA ASN A 15 18.75 -3.24 17.51
C ASN A 15 18.97 -4.76 17.62
N GLN A 16 17.91 -5.52 17.91
CA GLN A 16 17.99 -6.99 17.98
C GLN A 16 18.18 -7.58 16.59
N ALA A 17 17.47 -7.08 15.57
CA ALA A 17 17.66 -7.50 14.17
C ALA A 17 19.11 -7.30 13.70
N ILE A 18 19.68 -6.11 13.92
CA ILE A 18 21.09 -5.84 13.55
C ILE A 18 22.04 -6.79 14.29
N ASN A 19 21.84 -7.02 15.59
CA ASN A 19 22.65 -7.97 16.34
C ASN A 19 22.48 -9.43 15.86
N ILE A 20 21.29 -9.81 15.39
CA ILE A 20 21.04 -11.12 14.76
C ILE A 20 21.84 -11.22 13.46
N VAL A 21 21.80 -10.19 12.61
CA VAL A 21 22.53 -10.14 11.34
C VAL A 21 24.03 -10.31 11.56
N PHE A 22 24.63 -9.51 12.45
CA PHE A 22 26.07 -9.60 12.74
C PHE A 22 26.45 -10.98 13.31
N ARG A 23 25.62 -11.58 14.17
CA ARG A 23 25.84 -12.97 14.64
C ARG A 23 25.80 -13.99 13.50
N LYS A 24 24.87 -13.86 12.56
CA LYS A 24 24.78 -14.74 11.39
C LYS A 24 25.99 -14.58 10.46
N LEU A 25 26.43 -13.34 10.19
CA LEU A 25 27.63 -13.06 9.41
C LEU A 25 28.88 -13.65 10.06
N LYS A 26 29.02 -13.51 11.39
CA LYS A 26 30.13 -14.08 12.16
C LYS A 26 30.16 -15.61 12.10
N ALA A 27 28.99 -16.25 12.16
CA ALA A 27 28.87 -17.70 12.06
C ALA A 27 29.17 -18.22 10.64
N ALA A 28 28.70 -17.52 9.61
CA ALA A 28 28.88 -17.94 8.21
C ALA A 28 30.30 -17.67 7.68
N PHE A 29 30.94 -16.57 8.11
CA PHE A 29 32.22 -16.13 7.56
C PHE A 29 33.25 -15.77 8.67
N PRO A 30 33.63 -16.69 9.56
CA PRO A 30 34.37 -16.37 10.78
C PRO A 30 35.75 -15.71 10.54
N GLN A 31 36.52 -16.19 9.55
CA GLN A 31 37.84 -15.63 9.27
C GLN A 31 37.76 -14.23 8.65
N ARG A 32 36.84 -14.05 7.69
CA ARG A 32 36.61 -12.74 7.06
C ARG A 32 36.02 -11.75 8.06
N TYR A 33 35.08 -12.19 8.90
CA TYR A 33 34.48 -11.35 9.92
C TYR A 33 35.53 -10.77 10.88
N LYS A 34 36.50 -11.58 11.34
CA LYS A 34 37.61 -11.09 12.18
C LYS A 34 38.51 -10.09 11.45
N SER A 35 38.71 -10.28 10.15
CA SER A 35 39.50 -9.36 9.33
C SER A 35 38.79 -8.03 9.09
N VAL A 36 37.46 -8.03 8.98
CA VAL A 36 36.65 -6.83 8.74
C VAL A 36 36.34 -6.09 10.04
N PHE A 37 36.18 -6.82 11.15
CA PHE A 37 35.92 -6.28 12.49
C PHE A 37 36.93 -6.84 13.50
N PRO A 38 38.16 -6.32 13.54
CA PRO A 38 39.20 -6.78 14.47
C PRO A 38 38.88 -6.45 15.93
N THR A 39 38.20 -5.32 16.18
CA THR A 39 37.87 -4.83 17.52
C THR A 39 36.36 -4.77 17.76
N ILE A 40 35.96 -4.84 19.03
CA ILE A 40 34.55 -4.70 19.43
C ILE A 40 34.03 -3.29 19.12
N ASP A 41 34.89 -2.27 19.21
CA ASP A 41 34.52 -0.88 18.91
C ASP A 41 34.24 -0.65 17.42
N GLU A 42 35.00 -1.29 16.53
CA GLU A 42 34.73 -1.27 15.08
C GLU A 42 33.45 -2.03 14.74
N GLU A 43 33.20 -3.19 15.39
CA GLU A 43 31.94 -3.91 15.24
C GLU A 43 30.75 -3.02 15.68
N ASN A 44 30.85 -2.36 16.84
CA ASN A 44 29.81 -1.49 17.36
C ASN A 44 29.58 -0.25 16.49
N THR A 45 30.65 0.32 15.92
CA THR A 45 30.57 1.46 14.99
C THR A 45 29.86 1.05 13.72
N SER A 46 30.21 -0.11 13.16
CA SER A 46 29.56 -0.68 11.98
C SER A 46 28.08 -0.98 12.23
N LYS A 47 27.73 -1.58 13.38
CA LYS A 47 26.32 -1.79 13.78
C LYS A 47 25.52 -0.50 13.84
N LYS A 48 26.10 0.58 14.40
CA LYS A 48 25.46 1.90 14.44
C LYS A 48 25.20 2.43 13.02
N GLN A 49 26.17 2.28 12.11
CA GLN A 49 26.03 2.69 10.72
C GLN A 49 24.95 1.88 10.00
N TRP A 50 25.00 0.55 10.09
CA TRP A 50 24.03 -0.34 9.45
C TRP A 50 22.63 -0.09 9.95
N ARG A 51 22.45 0.17 11.25
CA ARG A 51 21.16 0.54 11.81
C ARG A 51 20.59 1.81 11.20
N LYS A 52 21.41 2.84 10.98
CA LYS A 52 20.96 4.08 10.32
C LYS A 52 20.52 3.79 8.88
N SER A 53 21.33 3.02 8.14
CA SER A 53 21.07 2.70 6.73
C SER A 53 19.91 1.72 6.49
N LEU A 54 19.57 0.89 7.49
CA LEU A 54 18.49 -0.10 7.39
C LEU A 54 17.22 0.29 8.14
N ASN A 55 17.18 1.49 8.75
CA ASN A 55 16.07 1.94 9.59
C ASN A 55 14.71 1.98 8.87
N GLN A 56 14.73 2.09 7.54
CA GLN A 56 13.53 2.10 6.69
C GLN A 56 12.88 0.73 6.48
N TYR A 57 13.58 -0.37 6.82
CA TYR A 57 13.08 -1.73 6.63
C TYR A 57 12.61 -2.33 7.95
N SER A 58 11.62 -3.23 7.92
CA SER A 58 11.20 -3.91 9.15
C SER A 58 12.32 -4.81 9.72
N PRO A 59 12.40 -4.98 11.05
CA PRO A 59 13.38 -5.85 11.69
C PRO A 59 13.39 -7.28 11.14
N GLU A 60 12.22 -7.85 10.85
CA GLU A 60 12.05 -9.18 10.27
C GLU A 60 12.60 -9.23 8.83
N ARG A 61 12.34 -8.17 8.04
CA ARG A 61 12.84 -8.05 6.67
C ARG A 61 14.37 -8.04 6.65
N ILE A 62 15.00 -7.28 7.55
CA ILE A 62 16.46 -7.18 7.66
C ILE A 62 17.08 -8.56 7.93
N VAL A 63 16.51 -9.32 8.87
CA VAL A 63 17.00 -10.67 9.19
C VAL A 63 16.84 -11.61 8.00
N LYS A 64 15.66 -11.63 7.35
CA LYS A 64 15.40 -12.47 6.17
C LYS A 64 16.33 -12.13 5.01
N ALA A 65 16.56 -10.83 4.77
CA ALA A 65 17.45 -10.33 3.73
C ALA A 65 18.90 -10.77 3.97
N ALA A 66 19.39 -10.63 5.21
CA ALA A 66 20.73 -11.09 5.57
C ALA A 66 20.91 -12.60 5.38
N GLU A 67 19.90 -13.41 5.70
CA GLU A 67 19.96 -14.85 5.44
C GLU A 67 20.00 -15.18 3.95
N GLN A 68 19.25 -14.45 3.13
CA GLN A 68 19.30 -14.61 1.67
C GLN A 68 20.67 -14.21 1.13
N ALA A 69 21.21 -13.07 1.58
CA ALA A 69 22.54 -12.62 1.22
C ALA A 69 23.59 -13.68 1.56
N ILE A 70 23.59 -14.20 2.79
CA ILE A 70 24.54 -15.23 3.23
C ILE A 70 24.42 -16.51 2.38
N ARG A 71 23.20 -16.94 2.03
CA ARG A 71 22.98 -18.15 1.22
C ARG A 71 23.50 -18.02 -0.21
N GLN A 72 23.45 -16.82 -0.78
CA GLN A 72 23.81 -16.56 -2.19
C GLN A 72 25.24 -16.01 -2.35
N ALA A 73 25.84 -15.50 -1.28
CA ALA A 73 27.09 -14.79 -1.38
C ALA A 73 28.31 -15.70 -1.60
N LYS A 74 29.10 -15.35 -2.61
CA LYS A 74 30.44 -15.91 -2.87
C LYS A 74 31.51 -15.33 -1.93
N TYR A 75 31.28 -14.11 -1.43
CA TYR A 75 32.19 -13.34 -0.58
C TYR A 75 31.46 -12.86 0.67
N PHE A 76 32.17 -12.18 1.58
CA PHE A 76 31.53 -11.60 2.77
C PHE A 76 30.46 -10.57 2.33
N PRO A 77 29.18 -10.74 2.70
CA PRO A 77 28.13 -9.80 2.30
C PRO A 77 28.33 -8.45 2.99
N ASP A 78 28.33 -7.38 2.21
CA ASP A 78 28.39 -6.02 2.74
C ASP A 78 26.97 -5.45 2.97
N LEU A 79 26.90 -4.25 3.54
CA LEU A 79 25.66 -3.51 3.78
C LEU A 79 24.81 -3.39 2.50
N ILE A 80 25.46 -3.13 1.36
CA ILE A 80 24.77 -2.95 0.06
C ILE A 80 24.10 -4.26 -0.38
N ASP A 81 24.77 -5.40 -0.20
CA ASP A 81 24.19 -6.71 -0.54
C ASP A 81 22.93 -6.96 0.28
N ILE A 82 22.98 -6.67 1.58
CA ILE A 82 21.82 -6.84 2.46
C ILE A 82 20.71 -5.85 2.12
N GLN A 83 21.03 -4.60 1.79
CA GLN A 83 20.04 -3.63 1.32
C GLN A 83 19.33 -4.10 0.04
N ASN A 84 20.07 -4.67 -0.91
CA ASN A 84 19.49 -5.21 -2.14
C ASN A 84 18.53 -6.37 -1.86
N HIS A 85 18.84 -7.22 -0.87
CA HIS A 85 17.92 -8.28 -0.43
C HIS A 85 16.76 -7.77 0.44
N CYS A 86 16.90 -6.60 1.08
CA CYS A 86 15.81 -5.96 1.82
C CYS A 86 14.73 -5.39 0.89
N LYS A 87 15.09 -4.95 -0.32
CA LYS A 87 14.13 -4.44 -1.31
C LYS A 87 13.04 -5.46 -1.57
N LEU A 88 11.79 -5.01 -1.61
CA LEU A 88 10.64 -5.87 -1.90
C LEU A 88 10.73 -6.39 -3.34
N THR A 89 10.29 -7.62 -3.56
CA THR A 89 10.12 -8.12 -4.93
C THR A 89 8.75 -7.71 -5.46
N HIS A 90 8.60 -7.64 -6.79
CA HIS A 90 7.33 -7.29 -7.43
C HIS A 90 6.15 -8.10 -6.87
N LYS A 91 6.36 -9.41 -6.69
CA LYS A 91 5.34 -10.31 -6.13
C LYS A 91 4.97 -9.99 -4.69
N GLU A 92 5.94 -9.60 -3.86
CA GLU A 92 5.69 -9.26 -2.45
C GLU A 92 4.93 -7.93 -2.32
N CYS A 93 5.07 -7.02 -3.28
CA CYS A 93 4.27 -5.79 -3.38
C CYS A 93 2.90 -5.99 -4.04
N GLY A 94 2.54 -7.21 -4.45
CA GLY A 94 1.32 -7.43 -5.24
C GLY A 94 1.37 -6.81 -6.64
N LEU A 95 2.56 -6.47 -7.15
CA LEU A 95 2.73 -5.91 -8.48
C LEU A 95 2.66 -7.03 -9.53
N PRO A 96 1.73 -6.93 -10.52
CA PRO A 96 1.68 -7.88 -11.63
C PRO A 96 2.95 -7.81 -12.51
N SER A 97 3.14 -8.81 -13.39
CA SER A 97 4.18 -8.71 -14.40
C SER A 97 3.86 -7.60 -15.39
N ALA A 98 4.89 -7.02 -16.04
CA ALA A 98 4.70 -5.94 -17.00
C ALA A 98 3.72 -6.29 -18.13
N GLU A 99 3.72 -7.54 -18.61
CA GLU A 99 2.77 -8.02 -19.63
C GLU A 99 1.34 -8.08 -19.12
N VAL A 100 1.13 -8.53 -17.88
CA VAL A 100 -0.21 -8.60 -17.27
C VAL A 100 -0.73 -7.19 -17.01
N ALA A 101 0.11 -6.32 -16.43
CA ALA A 101 -0.20 -4.91 -16.22
C ALA A 101 -0.54 -4.17 -17.54
N TYR A 102 0.21 -4.47 -18.60
CA TYR A 102 -0.04 -3.89 -19.92
C TYR A 102 -1.38 -4.33 -20.50
N ARG A 103 -1.69 -5.63 -20.43
CA ARG A 103 -2.99 -6.15 -20.89
C ARG A 103 -4.14 -5.50 -20.12
N GLU A 104 -4.02 -5.40 -18.81
CA GLU A 104 -4.99 -4.70 -17.96
C GLU A 104 -5.18 -3.24 -18.40
N ALA A 105 -4.10 -2.51 -18.65
CA ALA A 105 -4.15 -1.14 -19.15
C ALA A 105 -4.84 -1.00 -20.52
N CYS A 106 -4.61 -1.94 -21.45
CA CYS A 106 -5.25 -1.94 -22.76
C CYS A 106 -6.75 -2.27 -22.69
N PHE A 107 -7.16 -3.18 -21.80
CA PHE A 107 -8.55 -3.63 -21.67
C PHE A 107 -9.37 -2.85 -20.63
N ALA A 108 -8.78 -1.86 -19.98
CA ALA A 108 -9.46 -1.04 -18.98
C ALA A 108 -10.69 -0.32 -19.59
N THR A 109 -11.87 -0.66 -19.07
CA THR A 109 -13.14 -0.01 -19.42
C THR A 109 -13.25 1.37 -18.77
N ASP A 110 -12.81 1.47 -17.52
CA ASP A 110 -12.69 2.72 -16.78
C ASP A 110 -11.22 3.12 -16.63
N GLN A 111 -10.90 4.34 -17.08
CA GLN A 111 -9.56 4.93 -17.06
C GLN A 111 -9.39 5.95 -15.92
N SER A 112 -10.33 5.98 -14.99
CA SER A 112 -10.24 6.78 -13.77
C SER A 112 -9.28 6.13 -12.77
N ALA A 113 -8.82 6.92 -11.79
CA ALA A 113 -8.06 6.42 -10.66
C ALA A 113 -8.88 5.47 -9.76
N GLU A 114 -10.21 5.59 -9.81
CA GLU A 114 -11.18 4.81 -9.02
C GLU A 114 -11.56 3.48 -9.69
N GLY A 115 -11.07 3.25 -10.91
CA GLY A 115 -11.29 1.99 -11.62
C GLY A 115 -10.73 0.78 -10.89
N ASN A 116 -11.16 -0.41 -11.32
CA ASN A 116 -10.73 -1.69 -10.76
C ASN A 116 -9.32 -2.06 -11.22
N TRP A 117 -8.30 -1.41 -10.66
CA TRP A 117 -6.91 -1.68 -10.92
C TRP A 117 -6.34 -2.71 -9.95
N THR A 118 -5.58 -3.67 -10.47
CA THR A 118 -4.83 -4.66 -9.67
C THR A 118 -3.84 -3.98 -8.72
N HIS A 119 -3.25 -2.87 -9.17
CA HIS A 119 -2.39 -2.03 -8.34
C HIS A 119 -2.34 -0.61 -8.90
N SER A 120 -2.27 0.42 -8.04
CA SER A 120 -2.12 1.83 -8.44
C SER A 120 -0.95 2.11 -9.39
N ALA A 121 0.11 1.30 -9.35
CA ALA A 121 1.25 1.40 -10.27
C ALA A 121 0.86 1.12 -11.72
N VAL A 122 -0.13 0.25 -11.95
CA VAL A 122 -0.64 -0.08 -13.30
C VAL A 122 -1.34 1.13 -13.89
N TYR A 123 -2.26 1.73 -13.14
CA TYR A 123 -2.96 2.95 -13.54
C TYR A 123 -1.99 4.10 -13.85
N LEU A 124 -1.06 4.38 -12.93
CA LEU A 124 -0.10 5.47 -13.12
C LEU A 124 0.82 5.23 -14.33
N ALA A 125 1.23 3.97 -14.57
CA ALA A 125 2.02 3.63 -15.75
C ALA A 125 1.23 3.82 -17.05
N ALA A 126 -0.04 3.43 -17.04
CA ALA A 126 -0.93 3.59 -18.19
C ALA A 126 -1.19 5.08 -18.49
N LYS A 127 -1.45 5.88 -17.45
CA LYS A 127 -1.58 7.34 -17.55
C LYS A 127 -0.31 8.00 -18.09
N ALA A 128 0.87 7.60 -17.60
CA ALA A 128 2.15 8.14 -18.07
C ALA A 128 2.50 7.73 -19.51
N THR A 129 2.03 6.55 -19.94
CA THR A 129 2.20 6.07 -21.32
C THR A 129 1.22 6.75 -22.29
N GLY A 130 0.03 7.08 -21.79
CA GLY A 130 -1.02 7.75 -22.55
C GLY A 130 -2.07 6.76 -23.05
N TRP A 131 -3.32 7.03 -22.71
CA TRP A 131 -4.47 6.18 -23.04
C TRP A 131 -4.72 6.04 -24.54
N HIS A 132 -4.47 7.10 -25.31
CA HIS A 132 -4.62 7.06 -26.77
C HIS A 132 -3.62 6.07 -27.38
N LEU A 133 -2.35 6.21 -27.01
CA LEU A 133 -1.26 5.36 -27.47
C LEU A 133 -1.54 3.88 -27.20
N LEU A 134 -2.00 3.56 -25.98
CA LEU A 134 -2.37 2.20 -25.56
C LEU A 134 -3.51 1.57 -26.38
N ARG A 135 -4.37 2.37 -27.03
CA ARG A 135 -5.51 1.89 -27.83
C ARG A 135 -5.25 1.87 -29.33
N THR A 136 -4.41 2.77 -29.84
CA THR A 136 -4.27 2.97 -31.29
C THR A 136 -3.06 2.30 -31.89
N GLU A 137 -1.95 2.23 -31.16
CA GLU A 137 -0.68 1.76 -31.69
C GLU A 137 -0.46 0.26 -31.49
N GLU A 138 0.42 -0.32 -32.30
CA GLU A 138 0.76 -1.74 -32.19
C GLU A 138 1.53 -2.02 -30.88
N GLN A 139 1.26 -3.18 -30.27
CA GLN A 139 1.94 -3.62 -29.04
C GLN A 139 3.47 -3.53 -29.13
N ARG A 140 4.08 -3.80 -30.29
CA ARG A 140 5.55 -3.72 -30.46
C ARG A 140 6.12 -2.32 -30.22
N ILE A 141 5.32 -1.29 -30.45
CA ILE A 141 5.70 0.12 -30.29
C ILE A 141 5.41 0.59 -28.86
N VAL A 142 4.21 0.28 -28.34
CA VAL A 142 3.74 0.83 -27.06
C VAL A 142 4.29 0.07 -25.86
N PHE A 143 4.41 -1.26 -25.97
CA PHE A 143 4.78 -2.09 -24.84
C PHE A 143 6.13 -1.70 -24.21
N PRO A 144 7.21 -1.41 -24.97
CA PRO A 144 8.47 -0.93 -24.38
C PRO A 144 8.33 0.38 -23.61
N VAL A 145 7.49 1.30 -24.10
CA VAL A 145 7.22 2.60 -23.43
C VAL A 145 6.48 2.36 -22.12
N PHE A 146 5.41 1.54 -22.16
CA PHE A 146 4.67 1.15 -20.97
C PHE A 146 5.56 0.43 -19.95
N GLN A 147 6.35 -0.54 -20.40
CA GLN A 147 7.24 -1.33 -19.56
C GLN A 147 8.26 -0.45 -18.84
N ARG A 148 8.83 0.55 -19.54
CA ARG A 148 9.74 1.53 -18.92
C ARG A 148 9.03 2.32 -17.82
N ASN A 149 7.86 2.88 -18.11
CA ASN A 149 7.09 3.67 -17.15
C ASN A 149 6.66 2.84 -15.94
N TYR A 150 6.17 1.62 -16.18
CA TYR A 150 5.78 0.67 -15.15
C TYR A 150 6.96 0.24 -14.28
N GLY A 151 8.13 0.01 -14.86
CA GLY A 151 9.34 -0.35 -14.12
C GLY A 151 9.80 0.73 -13.14
N ILE A 152 9.72 2.01 -13.53
CA ILE A 152 10.03 3.15 -12.65
C ILE A 152 9.08 3.15 -11.44
N LEU A 153 7.79 2.95 -11.67
CA LEU A 153 6.77 2.92 -10.61
C LEU A 153 6.91 1.69 -9.70
N CYS A 154 7.24 0.53 -10.27
CA CYS A 154 7.54 -0.66 -9.48
C CYS A 154 8.72 -0.42 -8.53
N ASN A 155 9.79 0.21 -9.02
CA ASN A 155 10.95 0.53 -8.18
C ASN A 155 10.58 1.45 -7.01
N ARG A 156 9.75 2.47 -7.25
CA ARG A 156 9.23 3.36 -6.20
C ARG A 156 8.45 2.59 -5.12
N VAL A 157 7.52 1.72 -5.52
CA VAL A 157 6.76 0.87 -4.59
C VAL A 157 7.68 -0.08 -3.81
N ILE A 158 8.68 -0.64 -4.48
CA ILE A 158 9.67 -1.56 -3.90
C ILE A 158 10.55 -0.85 -2.86
N ASP A 159 10.87 0.42 -3.11
CA ASP A 159 11.59 1.29 -2.19
C ASP A 159 10.69 1.78 -1.02
N GLY A 160 9.40 1.39 -1.02
CA GLY A 160 8.45 1.64 0.06
C GLY A 160 7.64 2.93 -0.10
N GLU A 161 7.66 3.52 -1.30
CA GLU A 161 6.87 4.72 -1.60
C GLU A 161 5.39 4.38 -1.81
N ASP A 162 4.50 5.18 -1.22
CA ASP A 162 3.07 5.06 -1.42
C ASP A 162 2.62 5.87 -2.65
N LEU A 163 2.30 5.16 -3.72
CA LEU A 163 1.83 5.75 -4.98
C LEU A 163 0.39 6.30 -4.90
N THR A 164 -0.37 6.03 -3.84
CA THR A 164 -1.74 6.55 -3.70
C THR A 164 -1.78 8.07 -3.55
N ALA A 165 -0.68 8.68 -3.07
CA ALA A 165 -0.54 10.13 -2.98
C ALA A 165 -0.53 10.83 -4.35
N ASP A 166 -0.06 10.14 -5.40
CA ASP A 166 -0.01 10.66 -6.78
C ASP A 166 -1.36 10.51 -7.51
N LEU A 167 -2.34 9.84 -6.90
CA LEU A 167 -3.67 9.71 -7.48
C LEU A 167 -4.43 11.03 -7.32
N PRO A 168 -5.08 11.54 -8.37
CA PRO A 168 -5.93 12.72 -8.23
C PRO A 168 -7.01 12.42 -7.19
N LYS A 169 -7.06 13.22 -6.11
CA LYS A 169 -8.16 13.17 -5.15
C LYS A 169 -9.45 13.40 -5.92
N ALA A 170 -10.33 12.40 -5.88
CA ALA A 170 -11.69 12.55 -6.33
C ALA A 170 -12.28 13.80 -5.66
N LEU A 171 -12.72 14.78 -6.46
CA LEU A 171 -13.67 15.75 -5.93
C LEU A 171 -14.91 14.92 -5.66
N GLU A 172 -15.38 14.87 -4.40
CA GLU A 172 -16.66 14.25 -4.06
C GLU A 172 -17.76 14.94 -4.85
N ASN A 173 -18.06 14.42 -6.05
CA ASN A 173 -19.19 14.85 -6.84
C ASN A 173 -20.42 14.20 -6.22
N HIS A 174 -20.90 14.79 -5.12
CA HIS A 174 -22.28 14.67 -4.67
C HIS A 174 -23.21 15.38 -5.67
N GLN A 175 -23.13 15.01 -6.95
CA GLN A 175 -24.12 15.42 -7.93
C GLN A 175 -25.27 14.42 -7.82
N LEU A 176 -26.28 14.80 -7.05
CA LEU A 176 -27.57 14.11 -7.02
C LEU A 176 -28.00 13.87 -8.48
N SER A 177 -28.38 12.64 -8.80
CA SER A 177 -28.89 12.30 -10.13
C SER A 177 -30.13 13.15 -10.44
N ALA A 178 -30.44 13.35 -11.73
CA ALA A 178 -31.61 14.12 -12.15
C ALA A 178 -32.93 13.57 -11.53
N ALA A 179 -32.99 12.26 -11.26
CA ALA A 179 -34.13 11.63 -10.60
C ALA A 179 -34.21 12.02 -9.11
N GLU A 180 -33.09 12.00 -8.39
CA GLU A 180 -33.03 12.40 -6.97
C GLU A 180 -33.30 13.90 -6.79
N GLN A 181 -32.87 14.74 -7.75
CA GLN A 181 -33.19 16.16 -7.76
C GLN A 181 -34.69 16.42 -7.95
N ALA A 182 -35.33 15.68 -8.88
CA ALA A 182 -36.76 15.78 -9.12
C ALA A 182 -37.58 15.31 -7.90
N GLU A 183 -37.17 14.22 -7.25
CA GLU A 183 -37.81 13.69 -6.05
C GLU A 183 -37.68 14.65 -4.86
N GLN A 184 -36.50 15.25 -4.65
CA GLN A 184 -36.32 16.28 -3.62
C GLN A 184 -37.20 17.51 -3.87
N TYR A 185 -37.29 17.97 -5.12
CA TYR A 185 -38.13 19.11 -5.48
C TYR A 185 -39.62 18.81 -5.25
N SER A 186 -40.06 17.60 -5.63
CA SER A 186 -41.43 17.13 -5.39
C SER A 186 -41.75 17.04 -3.90
N ASN A 187 -40.85 16.46 -3.10
CA ASN A 187 -41.02 16.34 -1.65
C ASN A 187 -41.03 17.70 -0.94
N GLN A 188 -40.25 18.67 -1.43
CA GLN A 188 -40.28 20.05 -0.92
C GLN A 188 -41.63 20.73 -1.21
N GLN A 189 -42.15 20.60 -2.44
CA GLN A 189 -43.46 21.14 -2.79
C GLN A 189 -44.58 20.51 -1.96
N LEU A 190 -44.55 19.20 -1.77
CA LEU A 190 -45.52 18.49 -0.93
C LEU A 190 -45.51 19.02 0.50
N LYS A 191 -44.33 19.24 1.08
CA LYS A 191 -44.18 19.79 2.43
C LYS A 191 -44.76 21.21 2.56
N GLN A 192 -44.58 22.04 1.55
CA GLN A 192 -45.15 23.40 1.51
C GLN A 192 -46.68 23.37 1.39
N GLN A 193 -47.24 22.47 0.57
CA GLN A 193 -48.68 22.29 0.46
C GLN A 193 -49.31 21.81 1.77
N MET A 194 -48.68 20.86 2.46
CA MET A 194 -49.11 20.41 3.79
C MET A 194 -49.15 21.58 4.78
N GLN A 195 -48.10 22.42 4.80
CA GLN A 195 -48.04 23.60 5.66
C GLN A 195 -49.13 24.63 5.32
N ALA A 196 -49.39 24.89 4.04
CA ALA A 196 -50.43 25.81 3.58
C ALA A 196 -51.85 25.32 3.94
N GLN A 197 -52.05 24.01 4.01
CA GLN A 197 -53.30 23.38 4.46
C GLN A 197 -53.41 23.29 5.99
N GLY A 198 -52.47 23.88 6.74
CA GLY A 198 -52.45 23.85 8.21
C GLY A 198 -52.04 22.51 8.81
N ILE A 199 -51.57 21.56 7.99
CA ILE A 199 -51.09 20.25 8.41
C ILE A 199 -49.62 20.38 8.78
N ASN A 200 -49.31 20.37 10.08
CA ASN A 200 -47.93 20.42 10.56
C ASN A 200 -47.22 19.07 10.27
N PRO A 201 -46.20 19.02 9.39
CA PRO A 201 -45.54 17.77 9.00
C PRO A 201 -44.82 17.05 10.14
N GLU A 202 -44.51 17.76 11.23
CA GLU A 202 -43.81 17.24 12.40
C GLU A 202 -44.73 16.85 13.57
N SER A 203 -46.03 17.16 13.46
CA SER A 203 -46.99 16.98 14.57
C SER A 203 -47.04 15.55 15.11
N GLY A 204 -47.13 14.55 14.23
CA GLY A 204 -47.14 13.14 14.62
C GLY A 204 -45.81 12.66 15.21
N ARG A 205 -44.68 13.16 14.72
CA ARG A 205 -43.35 12.77 15.18
C ARG A 205 -43.07 13.26 16.60
N ARG A 206 -43.47 14.50 16.91
CA ARG A 206 -43.37 15.07 18.26
C ARG A 206 -44.28 14.35 19.27
N ALA A 207 -45.50 13.99 18.86
CA ALA A 207 -46.40 13.21 19.70
C ALA A 207 -45.83 11.82 20.04
N PHE A 208 -45.23 11.15 19.06
CA PHE A 208 -44.55 9.88 19.24
C PHE A 208 -43.32 9.98 20.16
N GLU A 209 -42.45 10.98 19.96
CA GLU A 209 -41.27 11.19 20.80
C GLU A 209 -41.64 11.49 22.26
N HIS A 210 -42.72 12.25 22.49
CA HIS A 210 -43.22 12.53 23.83
C HIS A 210 -43.73 11.26 24.53
N LEU A 211 -44.47 10.41 23.82
CA LEU A 211 -44.95 9.12 24.35
C LEU A 211 -43.78 8.18 24.68
N LYS A 212 -42.77 8.14 23.81
CA LYS A 212 -41.55 7.35 24.01
C LYS A 212 -40.77 7.81 25.25
N GLN A 213 -40.66 9.12 25.48
CA GLN A 213 -40.01 9.66 26.68
C GLN A 213 -40.79 9.38 27.97
N GLN A 214 -42.12 9.33 27.91
CA GLN A 214 -42.97 8.98 29.06
C GLN A 214 -42.82 7.49 29.45
N LEU A 215 -42.71 6.59 28.46
CA LEU A 215 -42.52 5.17 28.69
C LEU A 215 -41.11 4.80 29.21
N GLN A 216 -40.12 5.68 29.06
CA GLN A 216 -38.76 5.48 29.57
C GLN A 216 -38.53 6.00 30.99
N LYS A 217 -39.52 6.70 31.58
CA LYS A 217 -39.45 7.28 32.93
C LYS A 217 -40.28 6.51 33.98
N GLN A 218 -40.79 5.33 33.64
CA GLN A 218 -41.30 4.33 34.58
C GLN A 218 -40.28 3.21 34.75
#